data_AF-M0M112-F1
#
_entry.id   AF-M0M112-F1
#
_cell.length_a   1.000
_cell.length_b   1.000
_cell.length_c   1.000
_cell.angle_alpha   90.00
_cell.angle_beta   90.00
_cell.angle_gamma   90.00
#
_symmetry.space_group_name_H-M   'P 1'
#
loop_
_entity.id
_entity.type
_entity.pdbx_description
1 polymer ?
#
loop_
_entity_poly.entity_id
_entity_poly.type
_entity_poly.pdbx_seq_one_letter_code
_entity_poly.pdbx_strand_id
1 'polypeptide(L)' 'MAADDADPACPVCGAAYESVSTHDSGLLVNLLDNERYRRICFEPFAGDAEEPLIRFFHHTHAQTALDP' A
#
# COMPACT_ATOMS: atom_id res chain seq x y z
N MET A 1 -14.00 -9.21 -20.69
CA MET A 1 -13.33 -9.61 -19.44
C MET A 1 -13.76 -8.58 -18.41
N ALA A 2 -14.61 -8.95 -17.46
CA ALA A 2 -15.06 -8.01 -16.43
C ALA A 2 -13.83 -7.70 -15.57
N ALA A 3 -13.35 -6.46 -15.62
CA ALA A 3 -12.41 -5.96 -14.64
C ALA A 3 -13.16 -5.99 -13.31
N ASP A 4 -12.59 -6.68 -12.33
CA ASP A 4 -13.03 -6.61 -10.95
C ASP A 4 -12.74 -5.17 -10.49
N ASP A 5 -13.71 -4.28 -10.71
CA ASP A 5 -13.59 -2.81 -10.61
C ASP A 5 -13.63 -2.32 -9.14
N ALA A 6 -13.32 -3.20 -8.19
CA ALA A 6 -13.16 -2.84 -6.80
C ALA A 6 -11.66 -2.61 -6.54
N ASP A 7 -11.31 -1.39 -6.11
CA ASP A 7 -9.96 -1.12 -5.62
C ASP A 7 -9.61 -2.20 -4.56
N PRO A 8 -8.49 -2.90 -4.72
CA PRO A 8 -8.10 -3.94 -3.78
C PRO A 8 -7.99 -3.36 -2.37
N ALA A 9 -8.57 -4.06 -1.39
CA ALA A 9 -8.51 -3.63 0.01
C ALA A 9 -7.10 -3.85 0.57
N CYS A 10 -6.57 -2.85 1.26
CA CYS A 10 -5.27 -2.94 1.91
C CYS A 10 -5.34 -3.97 3.03
N PRO A 11 -4.47 -5.00 3.04
CA PRO A 11 -4.51 -6.04 4.07
C PRO A 11 -4.16 -5.51 5.47
N VAL A 12 -3.53 -4.34 5.57
CA VAL A 12 -3.10 -3.73 6.83
C VAL A 12 -4.22 -2.92 7.48
N CYS A 13 -4.96 -2.11 6.71
CA CYS A 13 -5.94 -1.17 7.27
C CYS A 13 -7.36 -1.32 6.71
N GLY A 14 -7.58 -2.21 5.75
CA GLY A 14 -8.88 -2.45 5.11
C GLY A 14 -9.33 -1.39 4.10
N ALA A 15 -8.68 -0.22 4.03
CA ALA A 15 -9.00 0.82 3.06
C ALA A 15 -8.51 0.46 1.64
N ALA A 16 -9.15 0.98 0.61
CA ALA A 16 -8.66 0.92 -0.77
C ALA A 16 -7.25 1.53 -0.89
N TYR A 17 -6.41 0.98 -1.77
CA TYR A 17 -5.09 1.53 -2.10
C TYR A 17 -4.96 1.75 -3.61
N GLU A 18 -4.20 2.77 -4.02
CA GLU A 18 -3.98 3.10 -5.44
C GLU A 18 -2.84 2.27 -6.06
N SER A 19 -1.78 2.02 -5.30
CA SER A 19 -0.62 1.30 -5.83
C SER A 19 0.11 0.46 -4.79
N VAL A 20 0.71 -0.63 -5.26
CA VAL A 20 1.56 -1.51 -4.46
C VAL A 20 2.99 -1.53 -5.01
N SER A 21 3.97 -1.49 -4.12
CA SER A 21 5.39 -1.67 -4.47
C SER A 21 6.06 -2.66 -3.52
N THR A 22 7.01 -3.45 -4.02
CA THR A 22 7.74 -4.47 -3.27
C THR A 22 9.21 -4.07 -3.12
N HIS A 23 9.78 -4.31 -1.95
CA HIS A 23 11.15 -3.95 -1.59
C HIS A 23 11.87 -5.13 -0.93
N ASP A 24 13.16 -5.28 -1.25
CA ASP A 24 14.04 -6.38 -0.83
C ASP A 24 15.28 -5.90 -0.05
N SER A 25 15.35 -4.60 0.26
CA SER A 25 16.51 -3.92 0.80
C SER A 25 16.12 -2.86 1.84
N GLY A 26 17.12 -2.17 2.40
CA GLY A 26 16.92 -1.18 3.45
C GLY A 26 15.96 -0.06 3.03
N LEU A 27 15.03 0.27 3.93
CA LEU A 27 13.97 1.23 3.68
C LEU A 27 14.26 2.57 4.35
N LEU A 28 14.06 3.66 3.60
CA LEU A 28 13.91 5.00 4.17
C LEU A 28 12.51 5.48 3.83
N VAL A 29 11.70 5.68 4.87
CA VAL A 29 10.33 6.18 4.74
C VAL A 29 10.28 7.60 5.25
N ASN A 30 10.01 8.54 4.37
CA ASN A 30 9.75 9.93 4.73
C ASN A 30 8.28 10.24 4.45
N LEU A 31 7.50 10.43 5.51
CA LEU A 31 6.09 10.82 5.42
C LEU A 31 6.00 12.34 5.20
N LEU A 32 6.45 12.79 4.03
CA LEU A 32 6.18 14.16 3.59
C LEU A 32 4.68 14.30 3.33
N ASP A 33 4.11 15.48 3.59
CA ASP A 33 2.75 15.80 3.16
C ASP A 33 2.78 15.94 1.63
N ASN A 34 2.60 14.80 0.95
CA ASN A 34 2.63 14.68 -0.49
C ASN A 34 1.23 15.00 -1.02
N GLU A 35 1.13 15.83 -2.04
CA GLU A 35 -0.15 16.23 -2.62
C GLU A 35 -0.99 15.04 -3.13
N ARG A 36 -0.36 13.92 -3.47
CA ARG A 36 -1.02 12.72 -4.01
C ARG A 36 -1.29 11.64 -2.97
N TYR A 37 -0.29 11.31 -2.14
CA TYR A 37 -0.38 10.20 -1.18
C TYR A 37 -0.39 10.69 0.26
N ARG A 38 -1.35 10.22 1.06
CA ARG A 38 -1.54 10.65 2.45
C ARG A 38 -1.08 9.62 3.48
N ARG A 39 -1.09 8.34 3.11
CA ARG A 39 -0.75 7.23 3.98
C ARG A 39 -0.09 6.12 3.18
N ILE A 40 0.89 5.47 3.80
CA ILE A 40 1.50 4.26 3.29
C ILE A 40 1.40 3.19 4.37
N CYS A 41 0.74 2.08 4.05
CA CYS A 41 0.75 0.88 4.88
C CYS A 41 1.83 -0.07 4.35
N PHE A 42 2.47 -0.84 5.22
CA PHE A 42 3.45 -1.83 4.79
C PHE A 42 3.38 -3.10 5.62
N GLU A 43 3.68 -4.23 4.99
CA GLU A 43 3.73 -5.54 5.65
C GLU A 43 4.92 -6.35 5.14
N PRO A 44 5.53 -7.19 6.01
CA PRO A 44 6.47 -8.20 5.55
C PRO A 44 5.73 -9.32 4.83
N PHE A 45 6.35 -9.91 3.80
CA PHE A 45 5.88 -11.14 3.18
C PHE A 45 7.05 -11.98 2.68
N ALA A 46 6.80 -13.27 2.46
CA ALA A 46 7.75 -14.16 1.80
C ALA A 46 7.51 -14.15 0.29
N GLY A 47 8.55 -13.90 -0.49
CA GLY A 47 8.52 -14.04 -1.95
C GLY A 47 8.37 -15.49 -2.40
N ASP A 48 8.33 -15.72 -3.71
CA ASP A 48 8.19 -17.07 -4.28
C ASP A 48 9.38 -17.99 -3.95
N ALA A 49 10.56 -17.41 -3.63
CA ALA A 49 11.75 -18.15 -3.19
C ALA A 49 11.97 -18.04 -1.67
N GLU A 50 10.93 -17.73 -0.90
CA GLU A 50 10.95 -17.58 0.56
C GLU A 50 11.85 -16.43 1.07
N GLU A 51 12.23 -15.51 0.19
CA GLU A 51 13.02 -14.34 0.55
C GLU A 51 12.18 -13.32 1.34
N PRO A 52 12.74 -12.68 2.38
CA PRO A 52 12.03 -11.70 3.18
C PRO A 52 11.88 -10.39 2.41
N LEU A 53 10.64 -10.02 2.10
CA LEU A 53 10.29 -8.82 1.35
C LEU A 53 9.32 -7.94 2.14
N ILE A 54 9.16 -6.69 1.70
CA ILE A 54 8.19 -5.75 2.27
C ILE A 54 7.35 -5.16 1.14
N ARG A 55 6.01 -5.19 1.27
CA ARG A 55 5.10 -4.48 0.35
C ARG A 55 4.62 -3.20 0.97
N PHE A 56 4.50 -2.18 0.13
CA PHE A 56 3.97 -0.86 0.48
C PHE A 56 2.67 -0.67 -0.29
N PHE A 57 1.61 -0.30 0.42
CA PHE A 57 0.29 0.04 -0.12
C PHE A 57 0.10 1.55 0.01
N HIS A 58 0.00 2.24 -1.12
CA HIS A 58 -0.11 3.70 -1.16
C HIS A 58 -1.57 4.12 -1.24
N HIS A 59 -1.97 4.97 -0.30
CA HIS A 59 -3.33 5.50 -0.24
C HIS A 59 -3.34 6.96 -0.65
N THR A 60 -4.24 7.31 -1.56
CA THR A 60 -4.51 8.71 -1.86
C THR A 60 -5.20 9.41 -0.70
N HIS A 61 -5.20 10.74 -0.72
CA HIS A 61 -5.97 11.54 0.26
C HIS A 61 -7.45 11.10 0.32
N ALA A 62 -8.09 10.87 -0.83
CA ALA A 62 -9.48 10.43 -0.91
C ALA A 62 -9.71 9.06 -0.24
N GLN A 63 -8.79 8.10 -0.45
CA GLN A 63 -8.89 6.76 0.13
C GLN A 63 -8.61 6.74 1.65
N THR A 64 -7.86 7.71 2.16
CA THR A 64 -7.60 7.84 3.61
C THR A 64 -8.69 8.57 4.38
N ALA A 65 -9.56 9.31 3.68
CA ALA A 65 -10.74 9.93 4.24
C ALA A 65 -11.83 8.87 4.43
N LEU A 66 -11.60 7.92 5.35
CA LEU A 66 -12.70 7.16 5.92
C LEU A 66 -13.50 8.14 6.79
N ASP A 67 -14.81 8.24 6.54
CA ASP A 67 -15.77 9.00 7.37
C ASP A 67 -15.61 8.62 8.87
N PRO A 68 -15.84 9.56 9.81
CA PRO A 68 -15.62 9.36 11.25
C PRO A 68 -16.47 8.26 11.89
#